data_AF-A0A0G0VTR7-F1
#
_entry.id   AF-A0A0G0VTR7-F1
#
_cell.length_a   1.000
_cell.length_b   1.000
_cell.length_c   1.000
_cell.angle_alpha   90.00
_cell.angle_beta   90.00
_cell.angle_gamma   90.00
#
_symmetry.space_group_name_H-M   'P 1'
#
loop_
_entity.id
_entity.type
_entity.pdbx_description
1 polymer ?
#
loop_
_entity_poly.entity_id
_entity_poly.type
_entity_poly.pdbx_seq_one_letter_code
_entity_poly.pdbx_strand_id
1 'polypeptide(L)' 'MVWIGLFEVKESGDRDGKTYTKAKAEALQKYITNSGNKKLFGGIVIERNKAWLINENLKYDWEKYENGDWSDWDEMKL' A
#
# COMPACT_ATOMS: atom_id res chain seq x y z
N MET A 1 15.91 -1.04 -18.50
CA MET A 1 14.47 -1.36 -18.62
C MET A 1 13.75 -0.53 -17.55
N VAL A 2 12.65 0.16 -17.87
CA VAL A 2 12.01 1.13 -16.96
C VAL A 2 10.71 0.55 -16.40
N TRP A 3 10.50 0.68 -15.09
CA TRP A 3 9.28 0.33 -14.37
C TRP A 3 8.51 1.60 -14.00
N ILE A 4 7.19 1.49 -13.83
CA ILE A 4 6.32 2.59 -13.44
C ILE A 4 5.71 2.25 -12.07
N GLY A 5 5.97 3.10 -11.08
CA GLY A 5 5.40 2.96 -9.73
C GLY A 5 4.23 3.91 -9.52
N LEU A 6 3.12 3.40 -8.96
CA LEU A 6 1.98 4.19 -8.49
C LEU A 6 1.81 4.04 -6.98
N PHE A 7 1.93 5.13 -6.24
CA PHE A 7 1.91 5.10 -4.78
C PHE A 7 0.81 6.01 -4.24
N GLU A 8 -0.05 5.48 -3.37
CA GLU A 8 -0.92 6.30 -2.50
C GLU A 8 -0.17 6.49 -1.18
N VAL A 9 0.30 7.70 -0.91
CA VAL A 9 1.02 8.01 0.32
C VAL A 9 0.03 8.39 1.43
N LYS A 10 0.19 7.79 2.60
CA LYS A 10 -0.61 8.04 3.79
C LYS A 10 0.26 8.35 5.01
N GLU A 11 -0.33 9.09 5.93
CA GLU A 11 0.23 9.19 7.28
C GLU A 11 0.05 7.84 7.99
N SER A 12 1.06 7.40 8.75
CA SER A 12 0.97 6.12 9.46
C SER A 12 -0.19 6.08 10.46
N GLY A 13 -0.58 7.22 11.04
CA GLY A 13 -1.65 7.33 12.03
C GLY A 13 -3.06 7.55 11.46
N ASP A 14 -3.27 7.31 10.17
CA ASP A 14 -4.52 7.62 9.47
C ASP A 14 -5.76 6.99 10.15
N ARG A 15 -6.60 7.83 10.75
CA ARG A 15 -7.84 7.40 11.43
C ARG A 15 -8.90 6.86 10.45
N ASP A 16 -8.74 7.09 9.15
CA ASP A 16 -9.64 6.60 8.10
C ASP A 16 -9.18 5.26 7.47
N GLY A 17 -8.28 4.56 8.15
CA GLY A 17 -7.78 3.25 7.74
C GLY A 17 -8.83 2.20 7.38
N LYS A 18 -9.94 2.14 8.14
CA LYS A 18 -11.06 1.20 7.92
C LYS A 18 -11.97 1.56 6.74
N THR A 19 -11.96 2.81 6.29
CA THR A 19 -12.97 3.34 5.36
C THR A 19 -12.33 3.68 4.02
N TYR A 20 -11.75 4.86 3.90
CA TYR A 20 -11.25 5.38 2.62
C TYR A 20 -9.91 4.76 2.24
N THR A 21 -9.03 4.54 3.20
CA THR A 21 -7.68 4.04 2.92
C THR A 21 -7.74 2.58 2.45
N LYS A 22 -8.54 1.74 3.10
CA LYS A 22 -8.84 0.38 2.62
C LYS A 22 -9.40 0.37 1.19
N ALA A 23 -10.48 1.13 0.95
CA ALA A 23 -11.14 1.14 -0.35
C ALA A 23 -10.19 1.59 -1.48
N LYS A 24 -9.34 2.59 -1.21
CA LYS A 24 -8.32 3.05 -2.16
C LYS A 24 -7.20 2.03 -2.37
N ALA A 25 -6.72 1.37 -1.31
CA ALA A 25 -5.71 0.32 -1.39
C ALA A 25 -6.14 -0.78 -2.36
N GLU A 26 -7.33 -1.30 -2.12
CA GLU A 26 -7.89 -2.42 -2.87
C GLU A 26 -8.22 -1.99 -4.31
N ALA A 27 -8.72 -0.76 -4.51
CA ALA A 27 -8.96 -0.22 -5.84
C ALA A 27 -7.67 -0.03 -6.65
N LEU A 28 -6.59 0.46 -6.01
CA LEU A 28 -5.28 0.61 -6.64
C LEU A 28 -4.72 -0.75 -7.05
N GLN A 29 -4.76 -1.75 -6.17
CA GLN A 29 -4.28 -3.09 -6.50
C GLN A 29 -5.10 -3.74 -7.61
N LYS A 30 -6.42 -3.54 -7.59
CA LYS A 30 -7.30 -3.99 -8.67
C LYS A 30 -6.97 -3.30 -9.99
N TYR A 31 -6.64 -2.00 -9.97
CA TYR A 31 -6.21 -1.28 -11.16
C TYR A 31 -4.88 -1.82 -11.70
N ILE A 32 -3.87 -1.97 -10.85
CA ILE A 32 -2.54 -2.47 -11.23
C ILE A 32 -2.68 -3.86 -11.87
N THR A 33 -3.39 -4.77 -11.19
CA THR A 33 -3.63 -6.15 -11.65
C THR A 33 -4.36 -6.19 -13.00
N ASN A 34 -5.35 -5.30 -13.21
CA ASN A 34 -6.14 -5.28 -14.44
C ASN A 34 -5.57 -4.38 -15.54
N SER A 35 -4.50 -3.62 -15.29
CA SER A 35 -3.96 -2.64 -16.23
C SER A 35 -3.44 -3.26 -17.53
N GLY A 36 -3.13 -4.56 -17.53
CA GLY A 36 -2.45 -5.25 -18.63
C GLY A 36 -0.98 -4.83 -18.81
N ASN A 37 -0.50 -3.85 -18.04
CA ASN A 37 0.87 -3.37 -18.07
C ASN A 37 1.74 -4.16 -17.09
N LYS A 38 2.54 -5.09 -17.61
CA LYS A 38 3.45 -5.93 -16.82
C LYS A 38 4.59 -5.16 -16.13
N LYS A 39 4.72 -3.84 -16.39
CA LYS A 39 5.76 -2.97 -15.80
C LYS A 39 5.20 -2.01 -14.75
N LEU A 40 3.91 -2.12 -14.42
CA LEU A 40 3.25 -1.32 -13.40
C LEU A 40 3.30 -2.05 -12.06
N PHE A 41 3.74 -1.36 -11.02
CA PHE A 41 3.73 -1.83 -9.64
C PHE A 41 3.30 -0.68 -8.72
N GLY A 42 3.05 -0.97 -7.45
CA GLY A 42 2.58 0.07 -6.55
C GLY A 42 1.68 -0.43 -5.44
N GLY A 43 1.34 0.48 -4.54
CA GLY A 43 0.55 0.17 -3.36
C GLY A 43 0.38 1.38 -2.45
N ILE A 44 -0.08 1.11 -1.23
CA ILE A 44 -0.13 2.15 -0.20
C ILE A 44 1.26 2.27 0.41
N VAL A 45 1.71 3.50 0.58
CA VAL A 45 3.00 3.84 1.18
C VAL A 45 2.79 4.66 2.43
N ILE A 46 3.51 4.34 3.50
CA ILE A 46 3.54 5.12 4.74
C ILE A 46 4.98 5.38 5.16
N GLU A 47 5.21 6.50 5.84
CA GLU A 47 6.46 6.72 6.55
C GLU A 47 6.32 6.24 7.99
N ARG A 48 7.24 5.38 8.45
CA ARG A 48 7.30 4.94 9.85
C ARG A 48 8.73 4.69 10.26
N ASN A 49 9.12 5.17 11.45
CA ASN A 49 10.46 4.99 12.00
C ASN A 49 11.59 5.41 11.02
N LYS A 50 11.37 6.48 10.25
CA LYS A 50 12.29 6.99 9.20
C LYS A 50 12.50 6.03 8.02
N ALA A 51 11.63 5.03 7.87
CA ALA A 51 11.59 4.13 6.72
C ALA A 51 10.29 4.32 5.94
N TRP A 52 10.37 4.16 4.63
CA TRP A 52 9.20 4.06 3.76
C TRP A 52 8.77 2.61 3.70
N LEU A 53 7.52 2.36 4.04
CA LEU A 53 6.92 1.03 3.99
C LEU A 53 5.86 1.00 2.90
N ILE A 54 5.75 -0.11 2.18
CA ILE A 54 4.75 -0.33 1.13
C ILE A 54 3.89 -1.56 1.44
N ASN A 55 2.61 -1.46 1.14
CA ASN A 55 1.66 -2.57 1.14
C ASN A 55 1.09 -2.75 -0.27
N GLU A 56 1.45 -3.86 -0.91
CA GLU A 56 1.03 -4.23 -2.28
C GLU A 56 -0.04 -5.32 -2.28
N ASN A 57 -0.65 -5.63 -1.12
CA ASN A 57 -1.61 -6.72 -1.01
C ASN A 57 -2.97 -6.38 -1.62
N LEU A 58 -3.53 -7.34 -2.38
CA LEU A 58 -4.87 -7.24 -3.00
C LEU A 58 -5.99 -6.92 -2.00
N LYS A 59 -5.83 -7.34 -0.74
CA LYS A 59 -6.75 -7.04 0.36
C LYS A 59 -5.99 -6.28 1.42
N TYR A 60 -6.60 -5.20 1.90
CA TYR A 60 -6.01 -4.39 2.95
C TYR A 60 -6.65 -4.74 4.29
N ASP A 61 -5.84 -5.28 5.20
CA ASP A 61 -6.25 -5.69 6.54
C ASP A 61 -5.87 -4.63 7.58
N TRP A 62 -6.87 -3.82 7.95
CA TRP A 62 -6.68 -2.79 8.97
C TRP A 62 -6.66 -3.35 10.39
N GLU A 63 -7.27 -4.51 10.64
CA GLU A 63 -7.33 -5.06 12.00
C GLU A 63 -5.94 -5.49 12.46
N LYS A 64 -5.09 -5.99 11.54
CA LYS A 64 -3.67 -6.22 11.81
C LYS A 64 -2.96 -4.95 12.26
N TYR A 65 -3.17 -3.83 11.55
CA TYR A 65 -2.60 -2.55 11.90
C TYR A 65 -3.01 -2.10 13.32
N GLU A 66 -4.29 -2.22 13.67
CA GLU A 66 -4.78 -1.85 15.02
C GLU A 66 -4.18 -2.71 16.13
N ASN A 67 -3.85 -3.96 15.84
CA ASN A 67 -3.17 -4.88 16.75
C ASN A 67 -1.65 -4.73 16.74
N GLY A 68 -1.11 -3.77 15.99
CA GLY A 68 0.32 -3.55 15.86
C GLY A 68 1.05 -4.63 15.06
N ASP A 69 0.34 -5.39 14.24
CA ASP A 69 0.90 -6.33 13.27
C ASP A 69 1.22 -5.60 11.95
N TRP A 70 2.47 -5.67 11.54
CA TRP A 70 3.01 -5.00 10.36
C TRP A 70 3.53 -6.00 9.32
N SER A 71 3.16 -7.27 9.44
CA SER A 71 3.61 -8.36 8.55
C SER A 71 3.27 -8.16 7.07
N ASP A 72 2.28 -7.33 6.78
CA ASP A 72 1.83 -6.99 5.42
C ASP A 72 2.58 -5.79 4.81
N TRP A 73 3.56 -5.23 5.51
CA TRP A 73 4.31 -4.04 5.10
C TRP A 73 5.78 -4.38 4.87
N ASP A 74 6.25 -4.12 3.66
CA ASP A 74 7.65 -4.29 3.29
C ASP A 74 8.37 -2.95 3.26
N GLU A 75 9.66 -2.95 3.62
CA GLU A 75 10.51 -1.77 3.44
C GLU A 75 10.71 -1.51 1.95
N MET A 76 10.34 -0.30 1.52
CA MET A 76 10.44 0.11 0.14
C MET A 76 11.91 0.37 -0.22
N LYS A 77 12.48 -0.51 -1.03
CA LYS A 77 13.83 -0.37 -1.59
C LYS A 77 13.70 0.05 -3.06
N LEU A 78 13.98 1.32 -3.31
CA LEU A 78 14.02 1.91 -4.65
C LEU A 78 15.37 1.67 -5.33
#